data_AF-A0A837HF53-F1
#
_entry.id   AF-A0A837HF53-F1
#
_cell.length_a   1.000
_cell.length_b   1.000
_cell.length_c   1.000
_cell.angle_alpha   90.00
_cell.angle_beta   90.00
_cell.angle_gamma   90.00
#
_symmetry.space_group_name_H-M   'P 1'
#
loop_
_entity.id
_entity.type
_entity.pdbx_description
1 polymer ?
#
loop_
_entity_poly.entity_id
_entity_poly.type
_entity_poly.pdbx_seq_one_letter_code
_entity_poly.pdbx_strand_id
1 'polypeptide(L)'
;MNTATAQVKQAIKKSAKTFADEPLELLKSARKQITGEEMNSGPEIPQNGQKSDPDTHQDLQKEEVYKQQKAESEGRTLQALESELKDIRRQKLFNDLMARIQNGENIPLEEFSELSYEQKDVLKAQIEAVRARNSQPVTDQLIEPGAKKGRQMFGQKQSAQKQTTRVEKPVPPSG
;
A
#
# COMPACT_ATOMS: atom_id res chain seq x y z
N MET A 1 4.71 5.44 -45.27
CA MET A 1 3.42 4.94 -44.76
C MET A 1 3.32 5.28 -43.29
N ASN A 2 2.44 6.20 -42.89
CA ASN A 2 2.19 6.66 -41.50
C ASN A 2 0.67 6.69 -41.20
N THR A 3 -0.06 5.70 -41.72
CA THR A 3 -1.54 5.68 -41.68
C THR A 3 -2.07 5.29 -40.31
N ALA A 4 -1.38 4.41 -39.57
CA ALA A 4 -1.78 3.97 -38.24
C ALA A 4 -1.77 5.10 -37.20
N THR A 5 -0.72 5.93 -37.18
CA THR A 5 -0.61 7.06 -36.24
C THR A 5 -1.61 8.18 -36.56
N ALA A 6 -1.96 8.38 -37.83
CA ALA A 6 -3.00 9.32 -38.24
C ALA A 6 -4.41 8.85 -37.83
N GLN A 7 -4.71 7.54 -37.96
CA GLN A 7 -5.99 6.96 -37.55
C GLN A 7 -6.18 7.01 -36.02
N VAL A 8 -5.13 6.74 -35.24
CA VAL A 8 -5.18 6.84 -33.76
C VAL A 8 -5.46 8.28 -33.32
N LYS A 9 -4.78 9.28 -33.91
CA LYS A 9 -5.04 10.71 -33.60
C LYS A 9 -6.48 11.11 -33.93
N GLN A 10 -7.06 10.58 -35.01
CA GLN A 10 -8.45 10.84 -35.36
C GLN A 10 -9.43 10.14 -34.41
N ALA A 11 -9.14 8.93 -33.96
CA ALA A 11 -9.94 8.21 -32.98
C ALA A 11 -9.99 8.96 -31.63
N ILE A 12 -8.83 9.42 -31.14
CA ILE A 12 -8.72 10.20 -29.90
C ILE A 12 -9.48 11.53 -30.01
N LYS A 13 -9.40 12.21 -31.16
CA LYS A 13 -10.12 13.47 -31.39
C LYS A 13 -11.64 13.26 -31.44
N LYS A 14 -12.11 12.09 -31.92
CA LYS A 14 -13.53 11.74 -31.95
C LYS A 14 -14.04 11.39 -30.55
N SER A 15 -13.30 10.59 -29.78
CA SER A 15 -13.69 10.26 -28.40
C SER A 15 -13.70 11.50 -27.50
N ALA A 16 -12.72 12.40 -27.63
CA ALA A 16 -12.72 13.64 -26.85
C ALA A 16 -13.93 14.55 -27.13
N LYS A 17 -14.45 14.53 -28.38
CA LYS A 17 -15.67 15.26 -28.73
C LYS A 17 -16.92 14.60 -28.15
N THR A 18 -17.04 13.28 -28.25
CA THR A 18 -18.19 12.56 -27.67
C THR A 18 -18.26 12.74 -26.16
N PHE A 19 -17.12 12.71 -25.46
CA PHE A 19 -17.06 12.98 -24.03
C PHE A 19 -17.43 14.42 -23.64
N ALA A 20 -17.27 15.39 -24.54
CA ALA A 20 -17.66 16.79 -24.30
C ALA A 20 -19.14 17.04 -24.61
N ASP A 21 -19.69 16.37 -25.63
CA ASP A 21 -21.04 16.60 -26.12
C ASP A 21 -22.10 15.77 -25.35
N GLU A 22 -21.77 14.54 -24.92
CA GLU A 22 -22.66 13.68 -24.13
C GLU A 22 -23.18 14.34 -22.83
N PRO A 23 -22.35 15.00 -21.99
CA PRO A 23 -22.87 15.65 -20.79
C PRO A 23 -23.79 16.83 -21.13
N LEU A 24 -23.56 17.52 -22.25
CA LEU A 24 -24.42 18.62 -22.68
C LEU A 24 -25.78 18.12 -23.16
N GLU A 25 -25.84 17.00 -23.87
CA GLU A 25 -27.10 16.39 -24.29
C GLU A 25 -27.91 15.85 -23.10
N LEU A 26 -27.26 15.29 -22.10
CA LEU A 26 -27.90 14.90 -20.83
C LEU A 26 -28.45 16.11 -20.07
N LEU A 27 -27.72 17.23 -20.04
CA LEU A 27 -28.21 18.46 -19.41
C LEU A 27 -29.38 19.08 -20.20
N LYS A 28 -29.35 19.02 -21.53
CA LYS A 28 -30.46 19.47 -22.38
C LYS A 28 -31.69 18.59 -22.18
N SER A 29 -31.55 17.27 -22.11
CA SER A 29 -32.67 16.35 -21.90
C SER A 29 -33.26 16.49 -20.49
N ALA A 30 -32.40 16.61 -19.47
CA ALA A 30 -32.83 16.90 -18.10
C ALA A 30 -33.56 18.25 -18.02
N ARG A 31 -33.05 19.29 -18.68
CA ARG A 31 -33.75 20.58 -18.79
C ARG A 31 -35.13 20.41 -19.41
N LYS A 32 -35.25 19.71 -20.55
CA LYS A 32 -36.56 19.45 -21.19
C LYS A 32 -37.55 18.74 -20.27
N GLN A 33 -37.07 17.78 -19.47
CA GLN A 33 -37.91 17.04 -18.53
C GLN A 33 -38.36 17.89 -17.33
N ILE A 34 -37.54 18.86 -16.91
CA ILE A 34 -37.84 19.78 -15.80
C ILE A 34 -38.71 20.95 -16.26
N THR A 35 -38.43 21.53 -17.44
CA THR A 35 -39.14 22.72 -17.94
C THR A 35 -40.36 22.38 -18.79
N GLY A 36 -40.51 21.13 -19.26
CA GLY A 36 -41.57 20.73 -20.19
C GLY A 36 -41.49 21.40 -21.56
N GLU A 37 -40.38 22.09 -21.88
CA GLU A 37 -40.19 22.80 -23.15
C GLU A 37 -39.94 21.80 -24.29
N GLU A 38 -41.00 21.31 -24.91
CA GLU A 38 -40.96 20.94 -26.32
C GLU A 38 -40.61 22.23 -27.10
N MET A 39 -39.51 22.23 -27.86
CA MET A 39 -39.12 23.37 -28.71
C MET A 39 -40.14 23.53 -29.85
N ASN A 40 -41.32 24.06 -29.53
CA ASN A 40 -42.21 24.65 -30.51
C ASN A 40 -41.89 26.14 -30.59
N SER A 41 -41.39 26.53 -31.75
CA SER A 41 -41.20 27.91 -32.17
C SER A 41 -42.46 28.76 -32.02
N GLY A 42 -42.44 29.74 -31.13
CA GLY A 42 -43.45 30.80 -31.02
C GLY A 42 -43.32 31.60 -29.71
N PRO A 43 -43.40 32.95 -29.71
CA PRO A 43 -43.19 33.74 -28.52
C PRO A 43 -44.51 34.06 -27.83
N GLU A 44 -44.81 33.44 -26.68
CA GLU A 44 -45.72 34.03 -25.69
C GLU A 44 -45.23 33.72 -24.28
N ILE A 45 -44.90 34.79 -23.56
CA ILE A 45 -44.69 34.79 -22.11
C ILE A 45 -46.07 34.60 -21.48
N PRO A 46 -46.19 33.74 -20.45
CA PRO A 46 -46.87 34.20 -19.25
C PRO A 46 -45.97 34.03 -18.04
N GLN A 47 -45.82 35.14 -17.33
CA GLN A 47 -45.41 35.14 -15.93
C GLN A 47 -46.44 34.41 -15.09
N ASN A 48 -45.92 33.84 -14.00
CA ASN A 48 -46.54 33.75 -12.68
C ASN A 48 -47.17 32.40 -12.30
N GLY A 49 -46.57 31.80 -11.29
CA GLY A 49 -47.00 30.55 -10.67
C GLY A 49 -46.01 30.05 -9.62
N GLN A 50 -45.50 30.94 -8.74
CA GLN A 50 -44.83 30.50 -7.52
C GLN A 50 -45.86 29.87 -6.59
N LYS A 51 -46.09 28.56 -6.75
CA LYS A 51 -46.53 27.70 -5.66
C LYS A 51 -45.26 27.17 -5.00
N SER A 52 -44.86 27.76 -3.89
CA SER A 52 -43.84 27.17 -3.01
C SER A 52 -44.45 25.93 -2.38
N ASP A 53 -44.22 24.78 -3.01
CA ASP A 53 -44.55 23.48 -2.46
C ASP A 53 -43.64 23.22 -1.23
N PRO A 54 -44.19 22.91 -0.05
CA PRO A 54 -43.38 22.65 1.15
C PRO A 54 -42.45 21.43 0.99
N ASP A 55 -42.72 20.54 0.03
CA ASP A 55 -41.86 19.39 -0.30
C ASP A 55 -40.54 19.79 -0.96
N THR A 56 -40.51 20.90 -1.73
CA THR A 56 -39.28 21.33 -2.43
C THR A 56 -38.17 21.74 -1.44
N HIS A 57 -38.54 22.30 -0.28
CA HIS A 57 -37.56 22.68 0.75
C HIS A 57 -36.98 21.47 1.50
N GLN A 58 -37.77 20.41 1.73
CA GLN A 58 -37.25 19.18 2.34
C GLN A 58 -36.31 18.43 1.40
N ASP A 59 -36.60 18.41 0.09
CA ASP A 59 -35.76 17.71 -0.87
C ASP A 59 -34.43 18.44 -1.12
N LEU A 60 -34.41 19.77 -1.10
CA LEU A 60 -33.16 20.56 -1.12
C LEU A 60 -32.28 20.29 0.12
N GLN A 61 -32.90 20.21 1.32
CA GLN A 61 -32.16 19.87 2.55
C GLN A 61 -31.60 18.44 2.51
N LYS A 62 -32.36 17.46 2.01
CA LYS A 62 -31.89 16.08 1.82
C LYS A 62 -30.73 16.02 0.81
N GLU A 63 -30.79 16.80 -0.27
CA GLU A 63 -29.74 16.86 -1.28
C GLU A 63 -28.45 17.47 -0.73
N GLU A 64 -28.53 18.54 0.06
CA GLU A 64 -27.36 19.14 0.73
C GLU A 64 -26.70 18.18 1.72
N VAL A 65 -27.50 17.49 2.54
CA VAL A 65 -26.99 16.48 3.48
C VAL A 65 -26.33 15.31 2.72
N TYR A 66 -26.93 14.85 1.62
CA TYR A 66 -26.33 13.80 0.79
C TYR A 66 -24.99 14.25 0.18
N LYS A 67 -24.91 15.48 -0.34
CA LYS A 67 -23.66 16.05 -0.88
C LYS A 67 -22.57 16.13 0.18
N GLN A 68 -22.92 16.55 1.40
CA GLN A 68 -21.97 16.59 2.53
C GLN A 68 -21.48 15.19 2.90
N GLN A 69 -22.39 14.21 3.07
CA GLN A 69 -22.01 12.83 3.36
C GLN A 69 -21.13 12.22 2.26
N LYS A 70 -21.43 12.52 0.99
CA LYS A 70 -20.63 12.06 -0.15
C LYS A 70 -19.24 12.70 -0.12
N ALA A 71 -19.14 14.01 0.08
CA ALA A 71 -17.85 14.70 0.19
C ALA A 71 -17.02 14.19 1.39
N GLU A 72 -17.65 13.93 2.53
CA GLU A 72 -16.98 13.33 3.69
C GLU A 72 -16.48 11.92 3.43
N SER A 73 -17.31 11.07 2.79
CA SER A 73 -16.91 9.70 2.46
C SER A 73 -15.80 9.67 1.42
N GLU A 74 -15.84 10.54 0.41
CA GLU A 74 -14.75 10.75 -0.55
C GLU A 74 -13.48 11.28 0.14
N GLY A 75 -13.61 12.19 1.10
CA GLY A 75 -12.47 12.66 1.90
C GLY A 75 -11.80 11.54 2.70
N ARG A 76 -12.60 10.67 3.34
CA ARG A 76 -12.09 9.51 4.08
C ARG A 76 -11.41 8.49 3.17
N THR A 77 -11.97 8.23 1.98
CA THR A 77 -11.35 7.29 1.03
C THR A 77 -10.05 7.84 0.46
N LEU A 78 -10.01 9.13 0.13
CA LEU A 78 -8.77 9.79 -0.29
C LEU A 78 -7.69 9.73 0.79
N GLN A 79 -8.05 10.04 2.04
CA GLN A 79 -7.12 9.95 3.17
C GLN A 79 -6.60 8.52 3.38
N ALA A 80 -7.47 7.52 3.23
CA ALA A 80 -7.07 6.11 3.33
C ALA A 80 -6.07 5.74 2.23
N LEU A 81 -6.35 6.11 0.98
CA LEU A 81 -5.43 5.89 -0.14
C LEU A 81 -4.09 6.60 0.06
N GLU A 82 -4.09 7.83 0.57
CA GLU A 82 -2.85 8.54 0.90
C GLU A 82 -2.02 7.83 1.97
N SER A 83 -2.69 7.26 2.98
CA SER A 83 -2.01 6.47 4.01
C SER A 83 -1.43 5.17 3.46
N GLU A 84 -2.18 4.48 2.60
CA GLU A 84 -1.71 3.25 1.92
C GLU A 84 -0.50 3.53 1.03
N LEU A 85 -0.52 4.62 0.25
CA LEU A 85 0.62 5.02 -0.57
C LEU A 85 1.88 5.29 0.26
N LYS A 86 1.74 5.92 1.43
CA LYS A 86 2.85 6.15 2.36
C LYS A 86 3.40 4.83 2.89
N ASP A 87 2.55 3.89 3.25
CA ASP A 87 2.98 2.59 3.78
C ASP A 87 3.65 1.72 2.71
N ILE A 88 3.13 1.71 1.48
CA ILE A 88 3.79 1.04 0.35
C ILE A 88 5.19 1.63 0.11
N ARG A 89 5.33 2.96 0.14
CA ARG A 89 6.63 3.62 -0.02
C ARG A 89 7.60 3.21 1.08
N ARG A 90 7.14 3.24 2.33
CA ARG A 90 7.91 2.85 3.51
C ARG A 90 8.39 1.41 3.43
N GLN A 91 7.52 0.49 3.03
CA GLN A 91 7.85 -0.92 2.89
C GLN A 91 8.87 -1.16 1.77
N LYS A 92 8.72 -0.46 0.63
CA LYS A 92 9.72 -0.53 -0.46
C LYS A 92 11.09 -0.02 -0.02
N LEU A 93 11.13 1.12 0.68
CA LEU A 93 12.37 1.66 1.26
C LEU A 93 13.02 0.66 2.22
N PHE A 94 12.24 0.09 3.13
CA PHE A 94 12.75 -0.91 4.07
C PHE A 94 13.36 -2.12 3.37
N ASN A 95 12.66 -2.67 2.36
CA ASN A 95 13.15 -3.83 1.61
C ASN A 95 14.42 -3.52 0.80
N ASP A 96 14.48 -2.33 0.17
CA ASP A 96 15.67 -1.88 -0.57
C ASP A 96 16.87 -1.72 0.36
N LEU A 97 16.68 -1.07 1.51
CA LEU A 97 17.72 -0.93 2.53
C LEU A 97 18.19 -2.29 3.07
N MET A 98 17.26 -3.21 3.33
CA MET A 98 17.58 -4.57 3.75
C MET A 98 18.47 -5.29 2.73
N ALA A 99 18.13 -5.19 1.43
CA ALA A 99 18.92 -5.78 0.36
C ALA A 99 20.33 -5.15 0.26
N ARG A 100 20.44 -3.83 0.36
CA ARG A 100 21.74 -3.14 0.34
C ARG A 100 22.63 -3.48 1.54
N ILE A 101 22.04 -3.60 2.73
CA ILE A 101 22.75 -4.06 3.93
C ILE A 101 23.24 -5.50 3.75
N GLN A 102 22.43 -6.38 3.15
CA GLN A 102 22.85 -7.75 2.84
C GLN A 102 24.02 -7.79 1.83
N ASN A 103 24.09 -6.82 0.92
CA ASN A 103 25.21 -6.65 0.01
C ASN A 103 26.47 -6.07 0.70
N GLY A 104 26.38 -5.68 1.98
CA GLY A 104 27.49 -5.14 2.77
C GLY A 104 27.67 -3.62 2.66
N GLU A 105 26.70 -2.90 2.10
CA GLU A 105 26.72 -1.45 2.04
C GLU A 105 26.44 -0.83 3.43
N ASN A 106 27.21 0.19 3.80
CA ASN A 106 27.09 0.85 5.11
C ASN A 106 26.17 2.07 4.95
N ILE A 107 24.94 1.96 5.44
CA ILE A 107 23.90 2.95 5.19
C ILE A 107 23.55 3.70 6.49
N PRO A 108 23.57 5.04 6.51
CA PRO A 108 23.10 5.83 7.64
C PRO A 108 21.57 5.77 7.73
N LEU A 109 21.03 5.23 8.83
CA LEU A 109 19.59 5.05 9.04
C LEU A 109 18.88 6.34 9.47
N GLU A 110 19.66 7.36 9.85
CA GLU A 110 19.19 8.67 10.31
C GLU A 110 18.55 9.49 9.18
N GLU A 111 19.02 9.30 7.94
CA GLU A 111 18.53 10.03 6.76
C GLU A 111 17.10 9.62 6.37
N PHE A 112 16.65 8.44 6.79
CA PHE A 112 15.35 7.89 6.43
C PHE A 112 14.31 8.19 7.51
N SER A 113 13.70 9.38 7.46
CA SER A 113 12.64 9.79 8.39
C SER A 113 11.32 9.03 8.21
N GLU A 114 11.13 8.38 7.06
CA GLU A 114 9.89 7.65 6.74
C GLU A 114 9.77 6.32 7.49
N LEU A 115 10.90 5.73 7.91
CA LEU A 115 10.93 4.44 8.59
C LEU A 115 10.43 4.53 10.03
N SER A 116 9.65 3.52 10.43
CA SER A 116 9.29 3.33 11.83
C SER A 116 10.53 3.06 12.70
N TYR A 117 10.45 3.39 13.99
CA TYR A 117 11.51 3.09 14.95
C TYR A 117 11.85 1.59 14.98
N GLU A 118 10.82 0.73 14.96
CA GLU A 118 10.99 -0.74 14.91
C GLU A 118 11.73 -1.19 13.64
N GLN A 119 11.42 -0.58 12.49
CA GLN A 119 12.08 -0.89 11.23
C GLN A 119 13.56 -0.48 11.26
N LYS A 120 13.87 0.68 11.86
CA LYS A 120 15.26 1.13 12.04
C LYS A 120 16.04 0.18 12.95
N ASP A 121 15.44 -0.28 14.04
CA ASP A 121 16.08 -1.24 14.95
C ASP A 121 16.38 -2.57 14.25
N VAL A 122 15.44 -3.08 13.44
CA VAL A 122 15.66 -4.29 12.64
C VAL A 122 16.79 -4.11 11.64
N LEU A 123 16.84 -2.99 10.90
CA LEU A 123 17.92 -2.71 9.96
C LEU A 123 19.27 -2.57 10.68
N LYS A 124 19.29 -1.93 11.85
CA LYS A 124 20.50 -1.78 12.67
C LYS A 124 21.04 -3.13 13.14
N ALA A 125 20.17 -4.01 13.64
CA ALA A 125 20.54 -5.37 14.01
C ALA A 125 21.07 -6.16 12.80
N GLN A 126 20.48 -5.97 11.61
CA GLN A 126 20.97 -6.60 10.39
C GLN A 126 22.36 -6.08 9.98
N ILE A 127 22.62 -4.77 10.07
CA ILE A 127 23.93 -4.17 9.81
C ILE A 127 24.98 -4.78 10.74
N GLU A 128 24.65 -4.92 12.03
CA GLU A 128 25.54 -5.53 13.01
C GLU A 128 25.80 -7.01 12.72
N ALA A 129 24.76 -7.77 12.35
CA ALA A 129 24.90 -9.18 11.98
C ALA A 129 25.77 -9.39 10.73
N VAL A 130 25.58 -8.58 9.69
CA VAL A 130 26.41 -8.62 8.46
C VAL A 130 27.84 -8.21 8.77
N ARG A 131 28.04 -7.16 9.58
CA ARG A 131 29.36 -6.74 10.02
C ARG A 131 30.06 -7.85 10.82
N ALA A 132 29.37 -8.48 11.76
CA ALA A 132 29.90 -9.59 12.55
C ALA A 132 30.31 -10.76 11.66
N ARG A 133 29.48 -11.12 10.67
CA ARG A 133 29.79 -12.16 9.68
C ARG A 133 31.03 -11.83 8.86
N ASN A 134 31.18 -10.59 8.41
CA ASN A 134 32.32 -10.16 7.60
C ASN A 134 33.60 -10.00 8.44
N SER A 135 33.48 -9.73 9.75
CA SER A 135 34.60 -9.61 10.68
C SER A 135 35.05 -10.94 11.31
N GLN A 136 34.25 -12.00 11.20
CA GLN A 136 34.70 -13.33 11.58
C GLN A 136 35.86 -13.69 10.65
N PRO A 137 37.08 -13.92 11.18
CA PRO A 137 38.13 -14.46 10.35
C PRO A 137 37.58 -15.76 9.77
N VAL A 138 37.69 -15.92 8.45
CA VAL A 138 37.58 -17.24 7.84
C VAL A 138 38.66 -18.05 8.54
N THR A 139 38.31 -18.77 9.60
CA THR A 139 39.16 -19.82 10.09
C THR A 139 39.14 -20.80 8.95
N ASP A 140 40.10 -20.65 8.06
CA ASP A 140 40.58 -21.65 7.12
C ASP A 140 41.10 -22.81 7.97
N GLN A 141 40.18 -23.42 8.71
CA GLN A 141 40.33 -24.78 9.14
C GLN A 141 40.25 -25.52 7.82
N LEU A 142 41.41 -25.76 7.23
CA LEU A 142 41.68 -26.98 6.50
C LEU A 142 40.96 -28.08 7.28
N ILE A 143 39.73 -28.39 6.86
CA ILE A 143 39.10 -29.64 7.20
C ILE A 143 39.94 -30.62 6.41
N GLU A 144 41.05 -31.07 7.01
CA GLU A 144 41.69 -32.30 6.58
C GLU A 144 40.55 -33.33 6.48
N PRO A 145 40.34 -33.98 5.31
CA PRO A 145 39.29 -34.96 5.19
C PRO A 145 39.61 -36.06 6.21
N GLY A 146 38.86 -36.09 7.31
CA GLY A 146 39.06 -37.02 8.40
C GLY A 146 39.15 -38.42 7.82
N ALA A 147 40.35 -39.01 7.87
CA ALA A 147 40.62 -40.32 7.31
C ALA A 147 39.58 -41.29 7.87
N LYS A 148 38.77 -41.88 6.97
CA LYS A 148 37.73 -42.85 7.33
C LYS A 148 38.38 -43.99 8.10
N LYS A 149 38.27 -43.96 9.43
CA LYS A 149 38.79 -45.01 10.31
C LYS A 149 37.98 -46.26 10.02
N GLY A 150 38.64 -47.26 9.44
CA GLY A 150 38.05 -48.50 8.98
C GLY A 150 37.20 -49.15 10.06
N ARG A 151 36.07 -49.70 9.63
CA ARG A 151 35.10 -50.43 10.43
C ARG A 151 35.77 -51.68 11.03
N GLN A 152 36.38 -51.54 12.20
CA GLN A 152 36.74 -52.69 13.02
C GLN A 152 35.50 -53.15 13.80
N MET A 153 35.00 -54.30 13.36
CA MET A 153 34.03 -55.12 14.04
C MET A 153 34.63 -55.61 15.38
N PHE A 154 33.75 -55.89 16.35
CA PHE A 154 33.97 -56.60 17.63
C PHE A 154 34.24 -55.76 18.89
N GLY A 155 33.14 -55.35 19.53
CA GLY A 155 32.74 -55.82 20.86
C GLY A 155 33.63 -55.52 22.07
N GLN A 156 33.30 -54.46 22.82
CA GLN A 156 33.38 -54.50 24.29
C GLN A 156 32.50 -53.41 24.92
N LYS A 157 31.66 -53.82 25.86
CA LYS A 157 30.80 -52.96 26.69
C LYS A 157 31.69 -52.10 27.59
N GLN A 158 31.55 -50.78 27.54
CA GLN A 158 31.88 -49.91 28.68
C GLN A 158 30.87 -48.77 28.81
N SER A 159 30.16 -48.81 29.93
CA SER A 159 29.32 -47.76 30.50
C SER A 159 30.19 -46.59 30.98
N ALA A 160 29.86 -45.36 30.59
CA ALA A 160 30.38 -44.16 31.26
C ALA A 160 29.33 -43.04 31.25
N GLN A 161 28.71 -42.88 32.43
CA GLN A 161 28.18 -41.68 33.07
C GLN A 161 27.34 -40.66 32.28
N LYS A 162 26.05 -40.67 32.63
CA LYS A 162 25.10 -39.57 32.49
C LYS A 162 25.64 -38.31 33.19
N GLN A 163 25.93 -37.25 32.45
CA GLN A 163 26.05 -35.91 33.02
C GLN A 163 24.65 -35.31 33.18
N THR A 164 24.30 -35.02 34.43
CA THR A 164 23.06 -34.37 34.83
C THR A 164 23.30 -32.87 34.92
N THR A 165 22.78 -32.08 33.98
CA THR A 165 22.71 -30.62 34.15
C THR A 165 21.40 -30.30 34.88
N ARG A 166 21.50 -30.31 36.21
CA ARG A 166 20.42 -29.92 37.14
C ARG A 166 20.03 -28.47 36.87
N VAL A 167 18.82 -28.31 36.34
CA VAL A 167 18.08 -27.04 36.30
C VAL A 167 17.69 -26.71 37.73
N GLU A 168 18.33 -25.70 38.34
CA GLU A 168 17.76 -25.04 39.52
C GLU A 168 16.99 -23.81 39.05
N LYS A 169 15.65 -23.93 39.07
CA LYS A 169 14.76 -22.77 39.04
C LYS A 169 14.79 -22.14 40.43
N PRO A 170 14.96 -20.81 40.56
CA PRO A 170 14.82 -20.13 41.85
C PRO A 170 13.35 -20.18 42.30
N VAL A 171 13.14 -20.52 43.57
CA VAL A 171 11.83 -20.46 44.25
C VAL A 171 11.58 -19.02 44.69
N PRO A 172 10.40 -18.42 44.44
CA PRO A 172 10.08 -17.09 44.92
C PRO A 172 9.83 -17.10 46.45
N PRO A 173 10.21 -16.03 47.18
CA PRO A 173 9.93 -15.92 48.60
C PRO A 173 8.44 -15.63 48.83
N SER A 174 7.77 -16.52 49.57
CA SER A 174 6.45 -16.25 50.15
C SER A 174 6.61 -15.35 51.38
N GLY A 175 6.02 -14.16 51.33
CA GLY A 175 5.81 -13.25 52.45
C GLY A 175 4.48 -12.55 52.24
#